data_AF-A0A8T3U8Q2-F1
#
_entry.id   AF-A0A8T3U8Q2-F1
#
_cell.length_a   1.000
_cell.length_b   1.000
_cell.length_c   1.000
_cell.angle_alpha   90.00
_cell.angle_beta   90.00
_cell.angle_gamma   90.00
#
_symmetry.space_group_name_H-M   'P 1'
#
loop_
_entity.id
_entity.type
_entity.pdbx_description
1 polymer ?
#
loop_
_entity_poly.entity_id
_entity_poly.type
_entity_poly.pdbx_seq_one_letter_code
_entity_poly.pdbx_strand_id
1 'polypeptide(L)'
;MEETNKFKGCKSGFTITEELKQKDKIKTRLLKFIIFKKRTENEVFNKFKDEYDNELLCEVIQQLKELKYIDDQEYIEKYILDALNLKALSMKELRFKLQSKEIPRNLIDKYFEEHYDELYEYEIKSAKKMFEKKSNKEPQDIKNYLFRKGYLSETIRIAQEEFIEENNG
;
A
#
# COMPACT_ATOMS: atom_id res chain seq x y z
N MET A 1 -9.35 -54.88 -1.62
CA MET A 1 -10.63 -54.18 -1.42
C MET A 1 -10.53 -53.47 -0.08
N GLU A 2 -10.76 -52.17 -0.12
CA GLU A 2 -10.22 -51.15 0.78
C GLU A 2 -10.78 -51.21 2.20
N GLU A 3 -9.88 -51.04 3.17
CA GLU A 3 -10.21 -50.75 4.56
C GLU A 3 -10.92 -49.40 4.63
N THR A 4 -12.21 -49.42 4.95
CA THR A 4 -12.95 -48.20 5.31
C THR A 4 -12.49 -47.76 6.70
N ASN A 5 -11.44 -46.95 6.73
CA ASN A 5 -10.98 -46.25 7.92
C ASN A 5 -12.07 -45.24 8.35
N LYS A 6 -13.03 -45.73 9.14
CA LYS A 6 -14.03 -44.90 9.84
C LYS A 6 -13.27 -43.94 10.74
N PHE A 7 -13.17 -42.70 10.30
CA PHE A 7 -12.74 -41.56 11.10
C PHE A 7 -13.52 -41.58 12.41
N LYS A 8 -12.88 -42.03 13.50
CA LYS A 8 -13.46 -41.99 14.85
C LYS A 8 -13.59 -40.51 15.20
N GLY A 9 -14.82 -40.01 15.11
CA GLY A 9 -15.16 -38.64 15.47
C GLY A 9 -14.60 -38.31 16.85
N CYS A 10 -13.86 -37.20 16.92
CA CYS A 10 -13.40 -36.62 18.17
C CYS A 10 -14.64 -36.19 18.97
N LYS A 11 -15.04 -37.00 19.95
CA LYS A 11 -16.03 -36.63 20.97
C LYS A 11 -15.33 -36.54 22.33
N SER A 12 -14.91 -35.34 22.70
CA SER A 12 -14.79 -34.92 24.11
C SER A 12 -14.73 -33.39 24.14
N GLY A 13 -15.55 -32.80 25.01
CA GLY A 13 -15.95 -31.39 25.01
C GLY A 13 -14.84 -30.37 24.84
N PHE A 14 -14.94 -29.58 23.78
CA PHE A 14 -14.31 -28.26 23.72
C PHE A 14 -15.39 -27.26 24.13
N THR A 15 -15.41 -26.84 25.39
CA THR A 15 -16.26 -25.74 25.83
C THR A 15 -15.72 -24.48 25.18
N ILE A 16 -16.27 -24.11 24.01
CA ILE A 16 -15.90 -22.86 23.34
C ILE A 16 -16.25 -21.74 24.33
N THR A 17 -15.23 -21.06 24.84
CA THR A 17 -15.42 -19.91 25.73
C THR A 17 -16.14 -18.81 24.97
N GLU A 18 -16.94 -18.01 25.66
CA GLU A 18 -17.69 -16.93 25.03
C GLU A 18 -16.74 -15.92 24.35
N GLU A 19 -15.54 -15.74 24.92
CA GLU A 19 -14.45 -14.96 24.36
C GLU A 19 -13.97 -15.49 23.00
N LEU A 20 -13.81 -16.82 22.83
CA LEU A 20 -13.42 -17.42 21.55
C LEU A 20 -14.48 -17.18 20.47
N LYS A 21 -15.77 -17.30 20.82
CA LYS A 21 -16.86 -17.00 19.88
C LYS A 21 -16.85 -15.52 19.45
N GLN A 22 -16.56 -14.63 20.39
CA GLN A 22 -16.48 -13.20 20.10
C GLN A 22 -15.30 -12.89 19.17
N LYS A 23 -14.12 -13.48 19.42
CA LYS A 23 -12.94 -13.38 18.54
C LYS A 23 -13.23 -13.87 17.13
N ASP A 24 -13.88 -15.03 16.98
CA ASP A 24 -14.25 -15.57 15.65
C ASP A 24 -15.24 -14.67 14.89
N LYS A 25 -16.19 -14.06 15.61
CA LYS A 25 -17.15 -13.12 15.00
C LYS A 25 -16.45 -11.84 14.51
N ILE A 26 -15.54 -11.28 15.32
CA ILE A 26 -14.73 -10.11 14.95
C ILE A 26 -13.86 -10.46 13.75
N LYS A 27 -13.10 -11.57 13.83
CA LYS A 27 -12.22 -12.07 12.77
C LYS A 27 -12.96 -12.22 11.44
N THR A 28 -14.14 -12.83 11.45
CA THR A 28 -14.97 -12.99 10.24
C THR A 28 -15.35 -11.65 9.63
N ARG A 29 -15.70 -10.64 10.44
CA ARG A 29 -16.05 -9.31 9.94
C ARG A 29 -14.84 -8.55 9.40
N LEU A 30 -13.70 -8.61 10.09
CA LEU A 30 -12.44 -8.02 9.64
C LEU A 30 -11.97 -8.64 8.32
N LEU A 31 -11.98 -9.98 8.22
CA LEU A 31 -11.60 -10.69 7.00
C LEU A 31 -12.44 -10.26 5.79
N LYS A 32 -13.76 -10.14 5.94
CA LYS A 32 -14.63 -9.65 4.87
C LYS A 32 -14.23 -8.25 4.39
N PHE A 33 -13.84 -7.37 5.32
CA PHE A 33 -13.41 -6.01 4.98
C PHE A 33 -12.06 -5.97 4.25
N ILE A 34 -11.12 -6.82 4.67
CA ILE A 34 -9.77 -6.93 4.08
C ILE A 34 -9.80 -7.61 2.70
N ILE A 35 -10.57 -8.68 2.54
CA ILE A 35 -10.68 -9.43 1.28
C ILE A 35 -11.35 -8.58 0.19
N PHE A 36 -12.33 -7.75 0.55
CA PHE A 36 -13.00 -6.86 -0.40
C PHE A 36 -12.01 -5.90 -1.08
N LYS A 37 -11.03 -5.38 -0.33
CA LYS A 37 -9.97 -4.52 -0.82
C LYS A 37 -8.81 -4.53 0.17
N LYS A 38 -7.58 -4.64 -0.33
CA LYS A 38 -6.36 -4.58 0.50
C LYS A 38 -6.39 -3.36 1.43
N ARG A 39 -6.13 -3.60 2.73
CA ARG A 39 -6.16 -2.61 3.82
C ARG A 39 -4.83 -2.60 4.57
N THR A 40 -4.56 -1.48 5.20
CA THR A 40 -3.48 -1.35 6.20
C THR A 40 -4.00 -1.70 7.59
N GLU A 41 -3.09 -1.98 8.52
CA GLU A 41 -3.40 -2.24 9.92
C GLU A 41 -4.27 -1.13 10.52
N ASN A 42 -3.84 0.12 10.35
CA ASN A 42 -4.54 1.27 10.90
C ASN A 42 -5.90 1.53 10.23
N GLU A 43 -6.04 1.29 8.92
CA GLU A 43 -7.35 1.35 8.26
C GLU A 43 -8.34 0.33 8.87
N VAL A 44 -7.87 -0.88 9.22
CA VAL A 44 -8.70 -1.90 9.86
C VAL A 44 -9.04 -1.50 11.30
N PHE A 45 -8.04 -1.09 12.08
CA PHE A 45 -8.25 -0.66 13.47
C PHE A 45 -9.23 0.51 13.56
N ASN A 46 -8.98 1.60 12.82
CA ASN A 46 -9.82 2.79 12.85
C ASN A 46 -11.24 2.54 12.35
N LYS A 47 -11.46 1.52 11.52
CA LYS A 47 -12.79 1.16 11.04
C LYS A 47 -13.64 0.49 12.13
N PHE A 48 -13.03 -0.27 13.04
CA PHE A 48 -13.74 -1.15 13.98
C PHE A 48 -13.55 -0.79 15.46
N LYS A 49 -12.68 0.18 15.79
CA LYS A 49 -12.39 0.61 17.17
C LYS A 49 -13.60 1.07 17.98
N ASP A 50 -14.63 1.61 17.33
CA ASP A 50 -15.84 2.07 18.01
C ASP A 50 -16.89 0.95 18.15
N GLU A 51 -16.67 -0.20 17.50
CA GLU A 51 -17.60 -1.34 17.50
C GLU A 51 -17.22 -2.44 18.50
N TYR A 52 -15.94 -2.50 18.92
CA TYR A 52 -15.41 -3.55 19.78
C TYR A 52 -14.46 -2.99 20.82
N ASP A 53 -14.18 -3.80 21.84
CA ASP A 53 -13.08 -3.52 22.75
C ASP A 53 -11.74 -3.45 22.00
N ASN A 54 -10.93 -2.44 22.31
CA ASN A 54 -9.69 -2.15 21.59
C ASN A 54 -8.62 -3.21 21.85
N GLU A 55 -8.52 -3.77 23.05
CA GLU A 55 -7.54 -4.81 23.36
C GLU A 55 -7.88 -6.08 22.58
N LEU A 56 -9.15 -6.46 22.58
CA LEU A 56 -9.65 -7.60 21.82
C LEU A 56 -9.47 -7.42 20.31
N LEU A 57 -9.75 -6.22 19.79
CA LEU A 57 -9.57 -5.90 18.38
C LEU A 57 -8.10 -5.97 17.97
N CYS A 58 -7.19 -5.41 18.78
CA CYS A 58 -5.75 -5.48 18.56
C CYS A 58 -5.26 -6.93 18.52
N GLU A 59 -5.73 -7.79 19.41
CA GLU A 59 -5.37 -9.22 19.41
C GLU A 59 -5.81 -9.91 18.11
N VAL A 60 -7.05 -9.66 17.65
CA VAL A 60 -7.55 -10.24 16.40
C VAL A 60 -6.77 -9.71 15.19
N ILE A 61 -6.44 -8.42 15.15
CA ILE A 61 -5.61 -7.82 14.09
C ILE A 61 -4.22 -8.45 14.09
N GLN A 62 -3.62 -8.66 15.26
CA GLN A 62 -2.32 -9.31 15.40
C GLN A 62 -2.33 -10.74 14.84
N GLN A 63 -3.37 -11.54 15.14
CA GLN A 63 -3.55 -12.86 14.54
C GLN A 63 -3.68 -12.78 13.00
N LEU A 64 -4.38 -11.78 12.48
CA LEU A 64 -4.51 -11.58 11.03
C LEU A 64 -3.19 -11.17 10.37
N LYS A 65 -2.33 -10.43 11.08
CA LYS A 65 -0.97 -10.10 10.63
C LYS A 65 -0.06 -11.33 10.59
N GLU A 66 -0.11 -12.17 11.62
CA GLU A 66 0.62 -13.44 11.66
C GLU A 66 0.22 -14.38 10.52
N LEU A 67 -1.06 -14.40 10.18
CA LEU A 67 -1.61 -15.13 9.04
C LEU A 67 -1.39 -14.42 7.69
N LYS A 68 -0.68 -13.29 7.66
CA LYS A 68 -0.39 -12.49 6.45
C LYS A 68 -1.63 -11.97 5.70
N TYR A 69 -2.77 -11.83 6.38
CA TYR A 69 -3.93 -11.13 5.82
C TYR A 69 -3.75 -9.60 5.87
N ILE A 70 -2.97 -9.10 6.84
CA ILE A 70 -2.60 -7.69 6.95
C ILE A 70 -1.08 -7.62 6.94
N ASP A 71 -0.54 -6.85 6.01
CA ASP A 71 0.89 -6.60 5.90
C ASP A 71 1.10 -5.22 5.27
N ASP A 72 1.47 -4.25 6.12
CA ASP A 72 1.67 -2.86 5.70
C ASP A 72 2.89 -2.70 4.80
N GLN A 73 3.93 -3.53 4.98
CA GLN A 73 5.12 -3.53 4.13
C GLN A 73 4.73 -4.01 2.72
N GLU A 74 4.05 -5.15 2.65
CA GLU A 74 3.53 -5.68 1.38
C GLU A 74 2.49 -4.73 0.74
N TYR A 75 1.81 -3.90 1.54
CA TYR A 75 0.93 -2.85 1.02
C TYR A 75 1.74 -1.76 0.32
N ILE A 76 2.81 -1.24 0.96
CA ILE A 76 3.68 -0.22 0.38
C ILE A 76 4.25 -0.71 -0.96
N GLU A 77 4.84 -1.91 -0.97
CA GLU A 77 5.47 -2.50 -2.17
C GLU A 77 4.50 -2.57 -3.34
N LYS A 78 3.31 -3.15 -3.12
CA LYS A 78 2.28 -3.24 -4.17
C LYS A 78 1.77 -1.87 -4.61
N TYR A 79 1.57 -0.95 -3.66
CA TYR A 79 1.10 0.39 -3.95
C TYR A 79 2.10 1.17 -4.83
N ILE A 80 3.39 1.08 -4.49
CA ILE A 80 4.46 1.72 -5.26
C ILE A 80 4.53 1.08 -6.63
N LEU A 81 4.62 -0.25 -6.73
CA LEU A 81 4.65 -0.97 -8.01
C LEU A 81 3.47 -0.58 -8.93
N ASP A 82 2.26 -0.52 -8.40
CA ASP A 82 1.08 -0.08 -9.14
C ASP A 82 1.22 1.38 -9.62
N ALA A 83 1.76 2.26 -8.76
CA ALA A 83 1.96 3.65 -9.10
C ALA A 83 3.06 3.84 -10.16
N LEU A 84 4.13 3.05 -10.11
CA LEU A 84 5.21 3.07 -11.11
C LEU A 84 4.67 2.71 -12.50
N ASN A 85 3.80 1.69 -12.57
CA ASN A 85 3.26 1.19 -13.83
C ASN A 85 2.10 2.04 -14.39
N LEU A 86 1.22 2.52 -13.52
CA LEU A 86 -0.07 3.08 -13.95
C LEU A 86 -0.15 4.61 -13.81
N LYS A 87 0.71 5.24 -13.01
CA LYS A 87 0.58 6.65 -12.65
C LYS A 87 1.87 7.41 -12.94
N ALA A 88 1.71 8.73 -13.06
CA ALA A 88 2.83 9.67 -13.13
C ALA A 88 2.74 10.56 -11.89
N LEU A 89 3.38 10.12 -10.80
CA LEU A 89 3.38 10.79 -9.49
C LEU A 89 4.81 11.11 -9.09
N SER A 90 5.00 12.17 -8.32
CA SER A 90 6.29 12.42 -7.65
C SER A 90 6.49 11.49 -6.45
N MET A 91 7.73 11.31 -6.01
CA MET A 91 8.07 10.66 -4.75
C MET A 91 7.31 11.31 -3.57
N LYS A 92 7.15 12.64 -3.60
CA LYS A 92 6.38 13.38 -2.59
C LYS A 92 4.90 12.99 -2.60
N GLU A 93 4.28 12.87 -3.77
CA GLU A 93 2.89 12.42 -3.90
C GLU A 93 2.72 10.95 -3.50
N LEU A 94 3.66 10.08 -3.85
CA LEU A 94 3.66 8.68 -3.42
C LEU A 94 3.66 8.57 -1.90
N ARG A 95 4.62 9.26 -1.25
CA ARG A 95 4.74 9.34 0.20
C ARG A 95 3.47 9.88 0.86
N PHE A 96 2.92 10.98 0.34
CA PHE A 96 1.69 11.56 0.88
C PHE A 96 0.50 10.60 0.75
N LYS A 97 0.38 9.89 -0.37
CA LYS A 97 -0.70 8.91 -0.56
C LYS A 97 -0.55 7.71 0.38
N LEU A 98 0.66 7.22 0.64
CA LEU A 98 0.89 6.18 1.65
C LEU A 98 0.58 6.68 3.06
N GLN A 99 0.93 7.92 3.40
CA GLN A 99 0.57 8.54 4.68
C GLN A 99 -0.95 8.68 4.85
N SER A 100 -1.67 8.99 3.76
CA SER A 100 -3.15 9.02 3.77
C SER A 100 -3.79 7.64 4.01
N LYS A 101 -3.00 6.56 3.95
CA LYS A 101 -3.38 5.20 4.32
C LYS A 101 -3.02 4.84 5.76
N GLU A 102 -2.68 5.87 6.55
CA GLU A 102 -2.39 5.76 7.97
C GLU A 102 -1.23 4.78 8.24
N ILE A 103 -0.36 4.54 7.27
CA ILE A 103 0.82 3.68 7.44
C ILE A 103 1.83 4.41 8.33
N PRO A 104 2.46 3.72 9.30
CA PRO A 104 3.47 4.32 10.16
C PRO A 104 4.58 4.99 9.36
N ARG A 105 4.88 6.25 9.70
CA ARG A 105 5.84 7.09 8.97
C ARG A 105 7.23 6.44 8.87
N ASN A 106 7.69 5.79 9.93
CA ASN A 106 8.96 5.06 9.96
C ASN A 106 9.04 3.94 8.91
N LEU A 107 7.93 3.25 8.62
CA LEU A 107 7.88 2.19 7.62
C LEU A 107 8.01 2.79 6.20
N ILE A 108 7.30 3.91 5.96
CA ILE A 108 7.40 4.64 4.70
C ILE A 108 8.81 5.22 4.52
N ASP A 109 9.38 5.83 5.57
CA ASP A 109 10.73 6.41 5.54
C ASP A 109 11.76 5.35 5.18
N LYS A 110 11.75 4.22 5.91
CA LYS A 110 12.63 3.08 5.64
C LYS A 110 12.51 2.58 4.20
N TYR A 111 11.30 2.36 3.69
CA TYR A 111 11.10 1.91 2.32
C TYR A 111 11.68 2.90 1.29
N PHE A 112 11.45 4.20 1.47
CA PHE A 112 11.95 5.22 0.54
C PHE A 112 13.48 5.38 0.61
N GLU A 113 14.09 5.13 1.76
CA GLU A 113 15.55 5.11 1.92
C GLU A 113 16.16 3.88 1.25
N GLU A 114 15.58 2.69 1.46
CA GLU A 114 16.05 1.43 0.88
C GLU A 114 15.89 1.38 -0.66
N HIS A 115 14.88 2.07 -1.20
CA HIS A 115 14.55 2.09 -2.63
C HIS A 115 14.81 3.46 -3.30
N TYR A 116 15.68 4.29 -2.73
CA TYR A 116 15.86 5.67 -3.17
C TYR A 116 16.22 5.77 -4.66
N ASP A 117 17.22 5.02 -5.12
CA ASP A 117 17.71 5.09 -6.50
C ASP A 117 16.63 4.69 -7.51
N GLU A 118 15.89 3.62 -7.24
CA GLU A 118 14.76 3.16 -8.08
C GLU A 118 13.67 4.22 -8.18
N LEU A 119 13.30 4.83 -7.05
CA LEU A 119 12.28 5.87 -6.98
C LEU A 119 12.74 7.17 -7.64
N TYR A 120 14.02 7.50 -7.55
CA TYR A 120 14.63 8.66 -8.19
C TYR A 120 14.61 8.51 -9.73
N GLU A 121 15.03 7.36 -10.24
CA GLU A 121 14.92 7.05 -11.67
C GLU A 121 13.48 7.08 -12.17
N TYR A 122 12.55 6.52 -11.38
CA TYR A 122 11.14 6.60 -11.70
C TYR A 122 10.66 8.05 -11.78
N GLU A 123 11.07 8.91 -10.87
CA GLU A 123 10.61 10.29 -10.85
C GLU A 123 11.03 11.04 -12.13
N ILE A 124 12.25 10.79 -12.64
CA ILE A 124 12.72 11.30 -13.93
C ILE A 124 11.82 10.79 -15.06
N LYS A 125 11.62 9.47 -15.17
CA LYS A 125 10.76 8.83 -16.19
C LYS A 125 9.32 9.37 -16.13
N SER A 126 8.79 9.55 -14.92
CA SER A 126 7.45 10.10 -14.71
C SER A 126 7.36 11.56 -15.10
N ALA A 127 8.37 12.38 -14.81
CA ALA A 127 8.42 13.79 -15.20
C ALA A 127 8.48 13.92 -16.73
N LYS A 128 9.30 13.10 -17.39
CA LYS A 128 9.42 13.04 -18.85
C LYS A 128 8.09 12.68 -19.52
N LYS A 129 7.39 11.66 -19.01
CA LYS A 129 6.03 11.30 -19.45
C LYS A 129 5.04 12.47 -19.33
N MET A 130 5.23 13.39 -18.38
CA MET A 130 4.42 14.60 -18.27
C MET A 130 4.80 15.67 -19.30
N PHE A 131 6.07 15.80 -19.67
CA PHE A 131 6.49 16.62 -20.80
C PHE A 131 5.88 16.11 -22.11
N GLU A 132 5.94 14.80 -22.38
CA GLU A 132 5.32 14.19 -23.55
C GLU A 132 3.80 14.44 -23.59
N LYS A 133 3.10 14.17 -22.47
CA LYS A 133 1.64 14.32 -22.39
C LYS A 133 1.17 15.77 -22.50
N LYS A 134 2.02 16.74 -22.13
CA LYS A 134 1.71 18.17 -22.12
C LYS A 134 2.57 18.94 -23.13
N SER A 135 3.07 18.28 -24.16
CA SER A 135 3.95 18.86 -25.18
C SER A 135 3.34 20.07 -25.91
N ASN A 136 2.02 20.18 -25.89
CA ASN A 136 1.28 21.33 -26.41
C ASN A 136 1.33 22.58 -25.51
N LYS A 137 2.02 22.54 -24.36
CA LYS A 137 2.18 23.66 -23.43
C LYS A 137 3.60 24.17 -23.43
N GLU A 138 3.76 25.42 -23.01
CA GLU A 138 5.07 26.00 -22.78
C GLU A 138 5.88 25.17 -21.76
N PRO A 139 7.17 24.88 -22.01
CA PRO A 139 7.99 24.09 -21.11
C PRO A 139 8.00 24.62 -19.67
N GLN A 140 7.96 25.94 -19.50
CA GLN A 140 7.92 26.57 -18.17
C GLN A 140 6.64 26.25 -17.39
N ASP A 141 5.49 26.14 -18.06
CA ASP A 141 4.23 25.78 -17.42
C ASP A 141 4.24 24.33 -16.94
N ILE A 142 4.88 23.44 -17.71
CA ILE A 142 5.05 22.03 -17.34
C ILE A 142 5.97 21.92 -16.11
N LYS A 143 7.10 22.64 -16.09
CA LYS A 143 7.99 22.73 -14.92
C LYS A 143 7.25 23.22 -13.68
N ASN A 144 6.50 24.32 -13.80
CA ASN A 144 5.73 24.88 -12.69
C ASN A 144 4.67 23.88 -12.19
N TYR A 145 4.04 23.12 -13.09
CA TYR A 145 3.10 22.07 -12.72
C TYR A 145 3.79 20.93 -11.95
N LEU A 146 4.93 20.42 -12.43
CA LEU A 146 5.71 19.38 -11.77
C LEU A 146 6.23 19.85 -10.40
N PHE A 147 6.69 21.09 -10.30
CA PHE A 147 7.12 21.66 -9.02
C PHE A 147 5.99 21.70 -7.98
N ARG A 148 4.79 22.16 -8.37
CA ARG A 148 3.60 22.13 -7.49
C ARG A 148 3.21 20.70 -7.09
N LYS A 149 3.51 19.72 -7.95
CA LYS A 149 3.32 18.29 -7.70
C LYS A 149 4.42 17.69 -6.81
N GLY A 150 5.45 18.45 -6.47
CA GLY A 150 6.49 18.03 -5.54
C GLY A 150 7.62 17.23 -6.16
N TYR A 151 7.78 17.30 -7.49
CA TYR A 151 8.96 16.78 -8.16
C TYR A 151 10.20 17.60 -7.78
N LEU A 152 11.35 16.94 -7.71
CA LEU A 152 12.64 17.59 -7.48
C LEU A 152 13.02 18.47 -8.68
N SER A 153 13.66 19.60 -8.41
CA SER A 153 14.10 20.50 -9.50
C SER A 153 15.11 19.83 -10.42
N GLU A 154 15.94 18.95 -9.87
CA GLU A 154 16.92 18.16 -10.62
C GLU A 154 16.24 17.15 -11.55
N THR A 155 15.27 16.36 -11.05
CA THR A 155 14.56 15.36 -11.86
C THR A 155 13.76 16.00 -12.98
N ILE A 156 13.16 17.18 -12.75
CA ILE A 156 12.49 17.98 -13.78
C ILE A 156 13.47 18.42 -14.87
N ARG A 157 14.68 18.87 -14.49
CA ARG A 157 15.70 19.34 -15.44
C ARG A 157 16.17 18.19 -16.32
N ILE A 158 16.56 17.07 -15.73
CA ILE A 158 17.01 15.87 -16.45
C ILE A 158 15.92 15.38 -17.40
N ALA A 159 14.68 15.26 -16.92
CA ALA A 159 13.55 14.83 -17.73
C ALA A 159 13.27 15.76 -18.93
N GLN A 160 13.51 17.07 -18.78
CA GLN A 160 13.37 18.01 -19.88
C GLN A 160 14.48 17.84 -20.91
N GLU A 161 15.73 17.66 -20.48
CA GLU A 161 16.88 17.43 -21.35
C GLU A 161 16.66 16.16 -22.18
N GLU A 162 16.31 15.04 -21.54
CA GLU A 162 15.99 13.77 -22.23
C GLU A 162 14.84 13.93 -23.24
N PHE A 163 13.79 14.69 -22.88
CA PHE A 163 12.68 14.94 -23.79
C PHE A 163 13.11 15.76 -25.02
N ILE A 164 13.98 16.75 -24.86
CA ILE A 164 14.47 17.58 -25.96
C ILE A 164 15.38 16.77 -26.88
N GLU A 165 16.27 15.94 -26.32
CA GLU A 165 17.18 15.08 -27.08
C GLU A 165 16.43 14.09 -27.98
N GLU A 166 15.37 13.47 -27.47
CA GLU A 166 14.55 12.51 -28.25
C GLU A 166 13.69 13.14 -29.35
N ASN A 167 13.36 14.43 -29.25
CA ASN A 167 12.58 15.12 -30.29
C ASN A 167 13.45 15.83 -31.33
N ASN A 168 14.76 15.94 -31.08
CA ASN A 168 15.72 16.57 -31.99
C ASN A 168 16.62 15.55 -32.74
N GLY A 169 16.51 14.26 -32.41
CA GLY A 169 17.16 13.15 -33.12
C GLY A 169 16.22 12.46 -34.11
#